data_AF-A0A2J8IUA3-F1
#
_entry.id   AF-A0A2J8IUA3-F1
#
_cell.length_a   1.000
_cell.length_b   1.000
_cell.length_c   1.000
_cell.angle_alpha   90.00
_cell.angle_beta   90.00
_cell.angle_gamma   90.00
#
_symmetry.space_group_name_H-M   'P 1'
#
loop_
_entity.id
_entity.type
_entity.pdbx_description
1 polymer ?
#
loop_
_entity_poly.entity_id
_entity_poly.type
_entity_poly.pdbx_seq_one_letter_code
_entity_poly.pdbx_strand_id
1 'polypeptide(L)'
;MPKTEETVLQNDPSVAENGAPEPKTPGQSQKSKSFCLDDQSPDLIETVNEVSKLSISHEIVVNQDFYVEETILPPNSVEGRFAEAMYNAFWNHLKEQLLSTPPDFTCALELLKDVKE
;
A
#
# COMPACT_ATOMS: atom_id res chain seq x y z
N MET A 1 -7.07 49.64 -22.51
CA MET A 1 -6.03 50.71 -22.41
C MET A 1 -6.24 51.47 -21.12
N PRO A 2 -5.15 51.89 -20.46
CA PRO A 2 -5.07 52.17 -19.02
C PRO A 2 -5.46 53.62 -18.69
N LYS A 3 -5.78 53.90 -17.42
CA LYS A 3 -5.57 55.21 -16.81
C LYS A 3 -5.05 55.06 -15.38
N THR A 4 -3.83 55.51 -15.21
CA THR A 4 -3.12 55.89 -13.99
C THR A 4 -3.85 57.01 -13.27
N GLU A 5 -3.75 57.07 -11.94
CA GLU A 5 -3.62 58.35 -11.24
C GLU A 5 -2.95 58.17 -9.88
N GLU A 6 -1.95 59.01 -9.70
CA GLU A 6 -1.05 59.18 -8.57
C GLU A 6 -1.74 60.04 -7.52
N THR A 7 -1.58 59.72 -6.23
CA THR A 7 -1.81 60.72 -5.17
C THR A 7 -0.82 60.50 -4.05
N VAL A 8 0.16 61.41 -4.02
CA VAL A 8 1.05 61.69 -2.89
C VAL A 8 0.27 62.48 -1.86
N LEU A 9 0.26 62.06 -0.58
CA LEU A 9 0.21 62.97 0.56
C LEU A 9 1.02 62.39 1.74
N GLN A 10 1.81 63.30 2.31
CA GLN A 10 2.84 63.15 3.33
C GLN A 10 2.29 62.75 4.72
N ASN A 11 3.13 62.17 5.59
CA ASN A 11 3.53 62.75 6.89
C ASN A 11 4.52 61.82 7.66
N ASP A 12 5.31 62.47 8.51
CA ASP A 12 6.61 62.17 9.14
C ASP A 12 6.74 60.96 10.12
N PRO A 13 7.98 60.64 10.59
CA PRO A 13 8.37 59.30 11.05
C PRO A 13 8.12 59.08 12.55
N SER A 14 7.88 57.82 12.93
CA SER A 14 8.11 57.40 14.31
C SER A 14 8.75 56.02 14.38
N VAL A 15 9.80 55.98 15.19
CA VAL A 15 10.68 54.86 15.52
C VAL A 15 9.92 53.76 16.24
N ALA A 16 10.08 52.50 15.80
CA ALA A 16 10.13 51.33 16.67
C ALA A 16 10.70 50.11 15.94
N GLU A 17 11.61 49.44 16.64
CA GLU A 17 12.38 48.25 16.29
C GLU A 17 11.57 47.00 15.89
N ASN A 18 12.20 46.23 14.99
CA ASN A 18 12.35 44.76 14.95
C ASN A 18 11.11 43.84 14.90
N GLY A 19 10.96 43.14 13.77
CA GLY A 19 10.16 41.91 13.68
C GLY A 19 10.08 41.27 12.29
N ALA A 20 10.93 40.24 12.08
CA ALA A 20 10.84 39.11 11.14
C ALA A 20 11.04 39.33 9.61
N PRO A 21 11.93 38.50 8.99
CA PRO A 21 11.78 38.07 7.62
C PRO A 21 11.37 36.58 7.57
N GLU A 22 10.19 36.29 7.01
CA GLU A 22 10.01 35.06 6.22
C GLU A 22 10.50 35.31 4.78
N PRO A 23 10.66 34.32 3.86
CA PRO A 23 10.64 32.85 3.97
C PRO A 23 11.86 32.19 3.28
N LYS A 24 12.15 30.89 3.53
CA LYS A 24 12.69 29.97 2.49
C LYS A 24 12.33 28.51 2.80
N THR A 25 11.60 27.89 1.90
CA THR A 25 11.49 26.44 1.72
C THR A 25 12.86 25.86 1.34
N PRO A 26 13.28 24.74 1.94
CA PRO A 26 14.15 23.80 1.25
C PRO A 26 13.51 22.42 1.23
N GLY A 27 13.19 21.94 0.03
CA GLY A 27 12.86 20.54 -0.19
C GLY A 27 14.01 19.67 0.32
N GLN A 28 13.72 18.84 1.32
CA GLN A 28 14.61 17.76 1.70
C GLN A 28 14.00 16.46 1.18
N SER A 29 14.58 15.97 0.10
CA SER A 29 14.55 14.55 -0.23
C SER A 29 15.02 13.78 1.00
N GLN A 30 14.10 13.26 1.80
CA GLN A 30 14.41 12.28 2.82
C GLN A 30 14.77 10.98 2.09
N LYS A 31 16.05 10.88 1.73
CA LYS A 31 16.66 9.61 1.37
C LYS A 31 16.42 8.67 2.55
N SER A 32 15.54 7.69 2.36
CA SER A 32 15.29 6.62 3.32
C SER A 32 16.62 5.98 3.66
N LYS A 33 17.13 6.28 4.85
CA LYS A 33 18.26 5.54 5.41
C LYS A 33 17.71 4.16 5.75
N SER A 34 18.00 3.18 4.90
CA SER A 34 17.88 1.78 5.29
C SER A 34 18.84 1.56 6.45
N PHE A 35 18.31 1.38 7.65
CA PHE A 35 19.11 0.92 8.77
C PHE A 35 19.44 -0.55 8.50
N CYS A 36 20.66 -0.85 8.10
CA CYS A 36 21.15 -2.22 8.05
C CYS A 36 21.20 -2.72 9.50
N LEU A 37 20.30 -3.65 9.85
CA LEU A 37 20.15 -4.22 11.20
C LEU A 37 20.99 -5.48 11.39
N ASP A 38 22.01 -5.69 10.56
CA ASP A 38 22.76 -6.97 10.49
C ASP A 38 23.58 -7.26 11.77
N ASP A 39 23.66 -6.32 12.71
CA ASP A 39 24.45 -6.39 13.94
C ASP A 39 23.61 -6.21 15.24
N GLN A 40 22.27 -6.28 15.16
CA GLN A 40 21.39 -6.10 16.33
C GLN A 40 21.06 -7.41 17.07
N SER A 41 20.83 -7.33 18.38
CA SER A 41 20.46 -8.49 19.20
C SER A 41 19.12 -9.10 18.75
N PRO A 42 18.91 -10.41 18.93
CA PRO A 42 17.67 -11.09 18.55
C PRO A 42 16.40 -10.40 19.08
N ASP A 43 16.43 -9.95 20.33
CA ASP A 43 15.31 -9.26 21.00
C ASP A 43 14.91 -7.95 20.28
N LEU A 44 15.89 -7.21 19.75
CA LEU A 44 15.64 -5.96 19.02
C LEU A 44 15.05 -6.24 17.64
N ILE A 45 15.49 -7.30 16.96
CA ILE A 45 14.93 -7.74 15.68
C ILE A 45 13.47 -8.16 15.85
N GLU A 46 13.17 -8.93 16.90
CA GLU A 46 11.80 -9.33 17.24
C GLU A 46 10.93 -8.11 17.54
N THR A 47 11.42 -7.19 18.38
CA THR A 47 10.69 -5.96 18.71
C THR A 47 10.37 -5.13 17.47
N VAL A 48 11.33 -4.98 16.54
CA VAL A 48 11.12 -4.25 15.28
C VAL A 48 10.05 -4.93 14.42
N ASN A 49 10.03 -6.26 14.39
CA ASN A 49 9.01 -7.02 13.67
C ASN A 49 7.61 -6.82 14.27
N GLU A 50 7.49 -6.88 15.60
CA GLU A 50 6.21 -6.68 16.29
C GLU A 50 5.68 -5.25 16.13
N VAL A 51 6.56 -4.25 16.20
CA VAL A 51 6.19 -2.85 15.92
C VAL A 51 5.76 -2.66 14.47
N SER A 52 6.44 -3.32 13.52
CA SER A 52 6.06 -3.30 12.10
C SER A 52 4.65 -3.89 11.88
N LYS A 53 4.35 -5.04 12.49
CA LYS A 53 3.01 -5.68 12.46
C LYS A 53 1.93 -4.80 13.07
N LEU A 54 2.22 -4.14 14.20
CA LEU A 54 1.27 -3.23 14.84
C LEU A 54 1.02 -1.99 13.99
N SER A 55 2.08 -1.44 13.37
CA SER A 55 1.99 -0.29 12.47
C SER A 55 1.06 -0.57 11.30
N ILE A 56 1.23 -1.71 10.61
CA ILE A 56 0.34 -2.07 9.49
C ILE A 56 -1.08 -2.37 9.98
N SER A 57 -1.24 -3.02 11.12
CA SER A 57 -2.56 -3.28 11.72
C SER A 57 -3.32 -1.98 12.01
N HIS A 58 -2.63 -0.98 12.57
CA HIS A 58 -3.19 0.34 12.79
C HIS A 58 -3.57 1.03 11.47
N GLU A 59 -2.70 0.95 10.46
CA GLU A 59 -2.98 1.52 9.14
C GLU A 59 -4.25 0.91 8.52
N ILE A 60 -4.39 -0.41 8.55
CA ILE A 60 -5.59 -1.12 8.07
C ILE A 60 -6.86 -0.64 8.78
N VAL A 61 -6.79 -0.38 10.09
CA VAL A 61 -7.96 0.01 10.90
C VAL A 61 -8.33 1.49 10.72
N VAL A 62 -7.33 2.36 10.60
CA VAL A 62 -7.55 3.82 10.62
C VAL A 62 -7.69 4.42 9.23
N ASN A 63 -7.00 3.88 8.23
CA ASN A 63 -7.06 4.37 6.87
C ASN A 63 -8.21 3.69 6.11
N GLN A 64 -9.33 4.39 5.93
CA GLN A 64 -10.48 3.89 5.16
C GLN A 64 -10.16 3.67 3.68
N ASP A 65 -9.13 4.33 3.16
CA ASP A 65 -8.67 4.16 1.78
C ASP A 65 -7.59 3.06 1.67
N PHE A 66 -7.32 2.32 2.75
CA PHE A 66 -6.38 1.19 2.72
C PHE A 66 -6.90 0.11 1.78
N TYR A 67 -6.07 -0.29 0.82
CA TYR A 67 -6.33 -1.42 -0.04
C TYR A 67 -5.06 -2.26 -0.18
N VAL A 68 -5.24 -3.58 -0.24
CA VAL A 68 -4.16 -4.48 -0.65
C VAL A 68 -4.21 -4.55 -2.16
N GLU A 69 -3.13 -4.13 -2.81
CA GLU A 69 -3.04 -4.22 -4.26
C GLU A 69 -3.04 -5.70 -4.67
N GLU A 70 -3.99 -6.08 -5.53
CA GLU A 70 -3.97 -7.40 -6.14
C GLU A 70 -2.70 -7.50 -6.99
N THR A 71 -1.89 -8.52 -6.73
CA THR A 71 -0.70 -8.79 -7.53
C THR A 71 -1.16 -9.31 -8.89
N ILE A 72 -1.46 -8.38 -9.80
CA ILE A 72 -1.76 -8.72 -11.19
C ILE A 72 -0.45 -9.15 -11.84
N LEU A 73 -0.29 -10.46 -11.99
CA LEU A 73 0.85 -11.02 -12.68
C LEU A 73 0.88 -10.51 -14.13
N PRO A 74 2.07 -10.18 -14.68
CA PRO A 74 2.18 -9.78 -16.07
C PRO A 74 1.54 -10.82 -17.00
N PRO A 75 0.88 -10.38 -18.09
CA PRO A 75 0.36 -11.31 -19.09
C PRO A 75 1.46 -12.27 -19.57
N ASN A 76 1.16 -13.56 -19.63
CA ASN A 76 2.10 -14.63 -20.01
C ASN A 76 3.31 -14.82 -19.07
N SER A 77 3.26 -14.31 -17.83
CA SER A 77 4.25 -14.67 -16.82
C SER A 77 4.29 -16.19 -16.59
N VAL A 78 5.47 -16.71 -16.23
CA VAL A 78 5.64 -18.13 -15.90
C VAL A 78 4.76 -18.52 -14.72
N GLU A 79 4.73 -17.66 -13.70
CA GLU A 79 3.89 -17.83 -12.51
C GLU A 79 2.39 -17.82 -12.86
N GLY A 80 1.94 -16.89 -13.70
CA GLY A 80 0.53 -16.82 -14.11
C GLY A 80 0.11 -18.06 -14.90
N ARG A 81 0.96 -18.54 -15.81
CA ARG A 81 0.71 -19.80 -16.54
C ARG A 81 0.69 -21.02 -15.63
N PHE A 82 1.54 -21.04 -14.62
CA PHE A 82 1.56 -22.11 -13.62
C PHE A 82 0.27 -22.11 -12.78
N ALA A 83 -0.12 -20.94 -12.26
CA ALA A 83 -1.34 -20.77 -11.49
C ALA A 83 -2.58 -21.18 -12.33
N GLU A 84 -2.65 -20.73 -13.58
CA GLU A 84 -3.70 -21.12 -14.52
C GLU A 84 -3.74 -22.64 -14.76
N ALA A 85 -2.59 -23.27 -15.00
CA ALA A 85 -2.51 -24.72 -15.20
C ALA A 85 -2.98 -25.50 -13.97
N MET A 86 -2.61 -25.07 -12.76
CA MET A 86 -3.03 -25.69 -11.51
C MET A 86 -4.54 -25.55 -11.29
N TYR A 87 -5.08 -24.35 -11.47
CA TYR A 87 -6.52 -24.09 -11.39
C TYR A 87 -7.29 -24.95 -12.39
N ASN A 88 -6.86 -24.95 -13.66
CA ASN A 88 -7.50 -25.75 -14.70
C ASN A 88 -7.43 -27.25 -14.43
N ALA A 89 -6.31 -27.77 -13.93
CA ALA A 89 -6.18 -29.18 -13.59
C ALA A 89 -7.24 -29.62 -12.56
N PHE A 90 -7.44 -28.82 -11.51
CA PHE A 90 -8.46 -29.08 -10.51
C PHE A 90 -9.88 -29.07 -11.12
N TRP A 91 -10.25 -28.01 -11.84
CA TRP A 91 -11.61 -27.89 -12.39
C TRP A 91 -11.89 -28.89 -13.49
N ASN A 92 -10.88 -29.28 -14.27
CA ASN A 92 -11.00 -30.35 -15.25
C ASN A 92 -11.28 -31.68 -14.55
N HIS A 93 -10.53 -32.01 -13.50
CA HIS A 93 -10.76 -33.23 -12.73
C HIS A 93 -12.15 -33.26 -12.07
N LEU A 94 -12.56 -32.15 -11.45
CA LEU A 94 -13.89 -32.03 -10.86
C LEU A 94 -14.98 -32.21 -11.92
N LYS A 95 -14.82 -31.59 -13.09
CA LYS A 95 -15.75 -31.74 -14.21
C LYS A 95 -15.84 -33.19 -14.70
N GLU A 96 -14.71 -33.88 -14.83
CA GLU A 96 -14.68 -35.28 -15.23
C GLU A 96 -15.43 -36.18 -14.23
N GLN A 97 -15.24 -35.96 -12.93
CA GLN A 97 -15.97 -36.70 -11.88
C GLN A 97 -17.48 -36.47 -11.97
N LEU A 98 -17.92 -35.22 -12.16
CA LEU A 98 -19.34 -34.88 -12.25
C LEU A 98 -20.01 -35.40 -13.54
N LEU A 99 -19.24 -35.58 -14.61
CA LEU A 99 -19.74 -36.12 -15.88
C LEU A 99 -19.68 -37.65 -15.95
N SER A 100 -19.03 -38.32 -15.00
CA SER A 100 -18.96 -39.78 -14.95
C SER A 100 -20.33 -40.41 -14.69
N THR A 101 -20.48 -41.69 -15.02
CA THR A 101 -21.75 -42.43 -14.84
C THR A 101 -21.49 -43.73 -14.06
N PRO A 102 -21.90 -43.83 -12.77
CA PRO A 102 -22.55 -42.79 -11.97
C PRO A 102 -21.60 -41.63 -11.63
N PRO A 103 -22.11 -40.42 -11.36
CA PRO A 103 -21.27 -39.28 -10.98
C PRO A 103 -20.55 -39.53 -9.65
N ASP A 104 -19.28 -39.12 -9.60
CA ASP A 104 -18.49 -39.07 -8.38
C ASP A 104 -18.56 -37.65 -7.80
N PHE A 105 -18.96 -37.53 -6.54
CA PHE A 105 -19.11 -36.26 -5.84
C PHE A 105 -18.01 -36.00 -4.82
N THR A 106 -16.99 -36.87 -4.72
CA THR A 106 -15.94 -36.78 -3.68
C THR A 106 -15.29 -35.39 -3.65
N CYS A 107 -14.75 -34.92 -4.78
CA CYS A 107 -14.10 -33.60 -4.86
C CYS A 107 -15.08 -32.43 -4.65
N ALA A 108 -16.32 -32.56 -5.15
CA ALA A 108 -17.34 -31.52 -4.97
C ALA A 108 -17.72 -31.34 -3.49
N LEU A 109 -17.83 -32.45 -2.74
CA LEU A 109 -18.19 -32.41 -1.33
C LEU A 109 -17.05 -31.87 -0.46
N GLU A 110 -15.80 -32.21 -0.78
CA GLU A 110 -14.62 -31.62 -0.14
C GLU A 110 -14.57 -30.10 -0.36
N LEU A 111 -14.74 -29.65 -1.60
CA LEU A 111 -14.77 -28.22 -1.93
C LEU A 111 -15.87 -27.47 -1.16
N LEU A 112 -17.07 -28.04 -1.08
CA LEU A 112 -18.19 -27.43 -0.33
C LEU A 112 -17.92 -27.33 1.18
N LYS A 113 -17.11 -28.24 1.72
CA LYS A 113 -16.70 -28.19 3.13
C LYS A 113 -15.74 -27.02 3.34
N ASP A 114 -14.75 -26.87 2.47
CA ASP A 114 -13.69 -25.86 2.60
C ASP A 114 -14.21 -24.43 2.43
N VAL A 115 -15.17 -24.19 1.53
CA VAL A 115 -15.74 -22.84 1.29
C VAL A 115 -16.67 -22.38 2.43
N LYS A 116 -17.16 -23.31 3.26
CA LYS A 116 -18.07 -23.00 4.36
C LYS A 116 -17.34 -22.63 5.66
N GLU A 117 -16.05 -22.92 5.75
CA GLU A 117 -15.20 -22.59 6.91
C GLU A 117 -14.68 -21.15 6.82
#